data_AF-A0A3P9JDE4-F1
#
_entry.id   AF-A0A3P9JDE4-F1
#
_cell.length_a   1.000
_cell.length_b   1.000
_cell.length_c   1.000
_cell.angle_alpha   90.00
_cell.angle_beta   90.00
_cell.angle_gamma   90.00
#
_symmetry.space_group_name_H-M   'P 1'
#
loop_
_entity.id
_entity.type
_entity.pdbx_description
1 polymer ?
#
loop_
_entity_poly.entity_id
_entity_poly.type
_entity_poly.pdbx_seq_one_letter_code
_entity_poly.pdbx_strand_id
1 'polypeptide(L)'
;MRNNFEFTKRKTFLRTHLQIIIAVSQLISDVALTGSSRFQESLSIINNFANSDKTMKSTGFPSEVKGLTKRIRTVLMATAQMREHERDPEMLLDLQYSLARSYASTPELRRTWLDSMARAHLKNGDLSEAAMCHVHVAALIAEYLHRKKLFPSGLSAFKKVTVNIDEEAAMKEDVGMQDVYYTEEVLVEHLEVCVDALWKAERYELITHIAKLLVPVYERRHEYEKLSRLYETLHRAYNKIMEVIQSGRRMLGTFFRVAFYGQGFFEEEDGKEYIYKEPKLTGLSEISQRLLMLYGEKFGPESVKIIQDSNKVNPKELDSRFAYIQVTFVKPFFEEKEEPEKKTDFEKNHNIKHFVFETPYTLSGKKHGGVEEQCKRRTVLLTSSSFPYVKKRVEVVGEKQAELKPVDVAIDEMKARTAELTKLCSSLEVDMIQLQLKLQGCVSVQVNAGPMAYARAFLDDNKTNQFGSKKVKELRDVFRRFVEACSIALDINERLIKEDQFEYHEGLKSNFKEMVKELSDIIHEQVNLPACLPAQP
;
A
#
# COMPACT_ATOMS: atom_id res chain seq x y z
N MET A 1 6.51 24.02 37.07
CA MET A 1 7.15 24.70 35.91
C MET A 1 8.35 25.54 36.34
N ARG A 2 8.17 26.59 37.15
CA ARG A 2 9.26 27.49 37.59
C ARG A 2 10.43 26.76 38.26
N ASN A 3 10.18 25.93 39.27
CA ASN A 3 11.25 25.18 39.95
C ASN A 3 12.05 24.28 38.98
N ASN A 4 11.39 23.71 37.97
CA ASN A 4 12.07 22.89 36.95
C ASN A 4 12.89 23.75 35.99
N PHE A 5 12.38 24.93 35.61
CA PHE A 5 13.13 25.91 34.82
C PHE A 5 14.36 26.44 35.56
N GLU A 6 14.24 26.71 36.86
CA GLU A 6 15.37 27.12 37.70
C GLU A 6 16.38 25.99 37.85
N PHE A 7 15.92 24.74 38.05
CA PHE A 7 16.75 23.54 38.13
C PHE A 7 17.59 23.30 36.86
N THR A 8 17.05 23.59 35.67
CA THR A 8 17.79 23.46 34.40
C THR A 8 18.67 24.68 34.09
N LYS A 9 19.00 25.51 35.09
CA LYS A 9 19.76 26.76 34.92
C LYS A 9 19.09 27.74 33.96
N ARG A 10 17.76 27.86 34.04
CA ARG A 10 16.91 28.76 33.25
C ARG A 10 16.95 28.49 31.74
N LYS A 11 17.11 27.22 31.35
CA LYS A 11 17.14 26.82 29.94
C LYS A 11 15.78 26.32 29.43
N THR A 12 15.11 25.43 30.18
CA THR A 12 13.82 24.84 29.77
C THR A 12 13.11 24.17 30.96
N PHE A 13 11.80 23.93 30.88
CA PHE A 13 11.09 23.06 31.84
C PHE A 13 10.55 21.78 31.17
N LEU A 14 11.31 21.23 30.22
CA LEU A 14 10.89 20.13 29.34
C LEU A 14 10.25 18.94 30.08
N ARG A 15 10.75 18.56 31.27
CA ARG A 15 10.14 17.46 32.05
C ARG A 15 8.68 17.73 32.40
N THR A 16 8.40 18.88 33.01
CA THR A 16 7.01 19.28 33.32
C THR A 16 6.22 19.51 32.03
N HIS A 17 6.85 20.02 30.98
CA HIS A 17 6.22 20.20 29.67
C HIS A 17 5.76 18.87 29.05
N LEU A 18 6.62 17.85 29.01
CA LEU A 18 6.31 16.52 28.48
C LEU A 18 5.25 15.81 29.32
N GLN A 19 5.40 15.81 30.65
CA GLN A 19 4.41 15.20 31.55
C GLN A 19 3.01 15.79 31.36
N ILE A 20 2.91 17.12 31.19
CA ILE A 20 1.62 17.78 30.93
C ILE A 20 1.08 17.39 29.55
N ILE A 21 1.91 17.38 28.50
CA ILE A 21 1.42 17.00 27.15
C ILE A 21 1.00 15.54 27.11
N ILE A 22 1.76 14.62 27.72
CA ILE A 22 1.41 13.19 27.83
C ILE A 22 0.13 13.03 28.63
N ALA A 23 0.04 13.63 29.82
CA ALA A 23 -1.15 13.54 30.66
C ALA A 23 -2.38 14.10 29.94
N VAL A 24 -2.27 15.26 29.27
CA VAL A 24 -3.35 15.82 28.45
C VAL A 24 -3.70 14.85 27.32
N SER A 25 -2.72 14.31 26.58
CA SER A 25 -2.98 13.36 25.49
C SER A 25 -3.66 12.08 25.97
N GLN A 26 -3.28 11.55 27.14
CA GLN A 26 -3.87 10.37 27.76
C GLN A 26 -5.28 10.65 28.30
N LEU A 27 -5.48 11.76 29.03
CA LEU A 27 -6.78 12.17 29.60
C LEU A 27 -7.87 12.37 28.56
N ILE A 28 -7.52 12.80 27.35
CA ILE A 28 -8.52 13.04 26.31
C ILE A 28 -9.04 11.71 25.70
N SER A 29 -8.28 10.62 25.83
CA SER A 29 -8.71 9.27 25.41
C SER A 29 -9.96 8.79 26.16
N ASP A 30 -10.17 9.24 27.39
CA ASP A 30 -11.20 8.72 28.30
C ASP A 30 -12.26 9.74 28.75
N VAL A 31 -12.13 11.05 28.48
CA VAL A 31 -13.06 12.08 29.02
C VAL A 31 -13.31 13.26 28.06
N ALA A 32 -14.55 13.77 28.07
CA ALA A 32 -15.06 14.98 27.42
C ALA A 32 -14.42 16.31 27.93
N LEU A 33 -13.11 16.48 27.72
CA LEU A 33 -12.39 17.73 28.02
C LEU A 33 -12.40 18.75 26.86
N THR A 34 -12.86 18.35 25.68
CA THR A 34 -12.87 19.18 24.47
C THR A 34 -13.92 20.30 24.58
N GLY A 35 -13.46 21.54 24.62
CA GLY A 35 -14.32 22.73 24.51
C GLY A 35 -14.77 23.36 25.83
N SER A 36 -14.30 22.89 27.00
CA SER A 36 -14.63 23.57 28.26
C SER A 36 -13.96 24.95 28.29
N SER A 37 -14.79 26.00 28.33
CA SER A 37 -14.32 27.40 28.50
C SER A 37 -13.39 27.52 29.69
N ARG A 38 -13.65 26.74 30.75
CA ARG A 38 -12.83 26.64 31.97
C ARG A 38 -11.42 26.13 31.71
N PHE A 39 -11.21 25.23 30.73
CA PHE A 39 -9.88 24.75 30.38
C PHE A 39 -9.11 25.80 29.56
N GLN A 40 -9.77 26.50 28.64
CA GLN A 40 -9.12 27.61 27.93
C GLN A 40 -8.79 28.76 28.89
N GLU A 41 -9.67 29.02 29.85
CA GLU A 41 -9.47 29.98 30.92
C GLU A 41 -8.28 29.58 31.81
N SER A 42 -8.15 28.30 32.20
CA SER A 42 -7.00 27.84 32.97
C SER A 42 -5.66 28.01 32.22
N LEU A 43 -5.62 27.74 30.91
CA LEU A 43 -4.44 28.02 30.07
C LEU A 43 -4.13 29.52 29.97
N SER A 44 -5.16 30.36 29.95
CA SER A 44 -4.98 31.83 29.97
C SER A 44 -4.41 32.30 31.30
N ILE A 45 -4.90 31.76 32.42
CA ILE A 45 -4.42 32.04 33.78
C ILE A 45 -2.96 31.63 33.93
N ILE A 46 -2.56 30.45 33.42
CA ILE A 46 -1.16 30.00 33.44
C ILE A 46 -0.24 30.97 32.68
N ASN A 47 -0.65 31.43 31.49
CA ASN A 47 0.10 32.43 30.74
C ASN A 47 0.20 33.77 31.50
N ASN A 48 -0.89 34.20 32.12
CA ASN A 48 -0.92 35.42 32.93
C ASN A 48 0.05 35.33 34.11
N PHE A 49 0.07 34.20 34.83
CA PHE A 49 1.04 33.98 35.92
C PHE A 49 2.49 34.02 35.42
N ALA A 50 2.80 33.38 34.29
CA ALA A 50 4.14 33.40 33.72
C ALA A 50 4.59 34.81 33.29
N ASN A 51 3.68 35.63 32.74
CA ASN A 51 3.96 37.01 32.33
C ASN A 51 4.02 38.01 33.50
N SER A 52 3.34 37.69 34.61
CA SER A 52 3.26 38.54 35.81
C SER A 52 4.42 38.31 36.78
N ASP A 53 5.14 37.19 36.66
CA ASP A 53 6.30 36.87 37.50
C ASP A 53 7.49 37.81 37.19
N LYS A 54 7.65 38.84 38.02
CA LYS A 54 8.71 39.85 37.88
C LYS A 54 10.13 39.26 37.82
N THR A 55 10.37 38.11 38.46
CA THR A 55 11.69 37.47 38.51
C THR A 55 12.01 36.66 37.26
N MET A 56 10.98 36.22 36.53
CA MET A 56 11.09 35.39 35.34
C MET A 56 10.78 36.13 34.04
N LYS A 57 10.18 37.32 34.11
CA LYS A 57 9.71 38.12 32.96
C LYS A 57 10.82 38.46 31.95
N SER A 58 12.06 38.62 32.40
CA SER A 58 13.23 38.91 31.54
C SER A 58 13.95 37.64 31.04
N THR A 59 13.44 36.45 31.33
CA THR A 59 14.02 35.16 30.93
C THR A 59 13.23 34.51 29.80
N GLY A 60 13.70 33.37 29.27
CA GLY A 60 12.95 32.58 28.29
C GLY A 60 11.69 31.88 28.82
N PHE A 61 11.46 31.92 30.14
CA PHE A 61 10.36 31.19 30.80
C PHE A 61 8.96 31.51 30.25
N PRO A 62 8.54 32.78 30.06
CA PRO A 62 7.22 33.09 29.54
C PRO A 62 7.01 32.57 28.10
N SER A 63 8.09 32.58 27.29
CA SER A 63 8.05 32.04 25.93
C SER A 63 7.87 30.52 25.92
N GLU A 64 8.58 29.80 26.80
CA GLU A 64 8.41 28.36 26.97
C GLU A 64 7.00 27.99 27.47
N VAL A 65 6.42 28.76 28.40
CA VAL A 65 5.01 28.58 28.86
C VAL A 65 4.01 28.86 27.75
N LYS A 66 4.23 29.90 26.95
CA LYS A 66 3.41 30.18 25.76
C LYS A 66 3.50 29.06 24.73
N GLY A 67 4.70 28.50 24.52
CA GLY A 67 4.93 27.33 23.67
C GLY A 67 4.19 26.08 24.16
N LEU A 68 4.24 25.80 25.48
CA LEU A 68 3.47 24.72 26.11
C LEU A 68 1.97 24.89 25.84
N THR A 69 1.41 26.06 26.19
CA THR A 69 -0.04 26.28 26.07
C THR A 69 -0.51 26.26 24.61
N LYS A 70 0.32 26.71 23.65
CA LYS A 70 0.06 26.53 22.22
C LYS A 70 -0.02 25.05 21.84
N ARG A 71 0.95 24.23 22.28
CA ARG A 71 0.96 22.78 22.02
C ARG A 71 -0.23 22.07 22.65
N ILE A 72 -0.61 22.41 23.88
CA ILE A 72 -1.82 21.87 24.53
C ILE A 72 -3.06 22.21 23.70
N ARG A 73 -3.19 23.46 23.21
CA ARG A 73 -4.31 23.84 22.34
C ARG A 73 -4.33 23.05 21.04
N THR A 74 -3.17 22.83 20.41
CA THR A 74 -3.07 22.00 19.20
C THR A 74 -3.54 20.57 19.45
N VAL A 75 -3.12 19.93 20.56
CA VAL A 75 -3.63 18.60 20.93
C VAL A 75 -5.13 18.64 21.11
N LEU A 76 -5.67 19.59 21.88
CA LEU A 76 -7.12 19.68 22.13
C LEU A 76 -7.94 19.88 20.86
N MET A 77 -7.48 20.73 19.94
CA MET A 77 -8.15 20.96 18.67
C MET A 77 -8.12 19.69 17.81
N ALA A 78 -6.96 19.07 17.68
CA ALA A 78 -6.82 17.83 16.93
C ALA A 78 -7.64 16.70 17.55
N THR A 79 -7.75 16.59 18.88
CA THR A 79 -8.56 15.54 19.51
C THR A 79 -10.07 15.84 19.44
N ALA A 80 -10.48 17.11 19.41
CA ALA A 80 -11.86 17.46 19.09
C ALA A 80 -12.23 16.99 17.67
N GLN A 81 -11.36 17.26 16.69
CA GLN A 81 -11.50 16.75 15.32
C GLN A 81 -11.50 15.21 15.29
N MET A 82 -10.62 14.55 16.03
CA MET A 82 -10.62 13.08 16.12
C MET A 82 -11.95 12.50 16.62
N ARG A 83 -12.62 13.18 17.55
CA ARG A 83 -13.95 12.75 18.04
C ARG A 83 -15.03 12.93 16.98
N GLU A 84 -15.01 14.04 16.25
CA GLU A 84 -15.94 14.28 15.13
C GLU A 84 -15.79 13.22 14.03
N HIS A 85 -14.60 12.63 13.92
CA HIS A 85 -14.24 11.58 12.97
C HIS A 85 -14.10 10.19 13.61
N GLU A 86 -14.65 9.93 14.80
CA GLU A 86 -14.50 8.63 15.48
C GLU A 86 -15.07 7.45 14.65
N ARG A 87 -16.05 7.72 13.80
CA ARG A 87 -16.66 6.74 12.88
C ARG A 87 -15.91 6.57 11.56
N ASP A 88 -14.96 7.44 11.24
CA ASP A 88 -14.12 7.39 10.03
C ASP A 88 -12.71 6.91 10.45
N PRO A 89 -12.42 5.60 10.41
CA PRO A 89 -11.19 5.05 10.95
C PRO A 89 -9.95 5.55 10.18
N GLU A 90 -10.08 5.79 8.87
CA GLU A 90 -8.98 6.33 8.07
C GLU A 90 -8.66 7.79 8.44
N MET A 91 -9.67 8.65 8.56
CA MET A 91 -9.46 10.04 8.97
C MET A 91 -8.94 10.14 10.42
N LEU A 92 -9.48 9.32 11.32
CA LEU A 92 -9.02 9.25 12.70
C LEU A 92 -7.52 8.94 12.76
N LEU A 93 -7.05 7.98 11.97
CA LEU A 93 -5.63 7.62 11.91
C LEU A 93 -4.77 8.68 11.23
N ASP A 94 -5.29 9.39 10.23
CA ASP A 94 -4.58 10.53 9.63
C ASP A 94 -4.36 11.65 10.64
N LEU A 95 -5.38 11.96 11.46
CA LEU A 95 -5.28 12.94 12.53
C LEU A 95 -4.30 12.50 13.63
N GLN A 96 -4.35 11.23 14.05
CA GLN A 96 -3.37 10.66 14.98
C GLN A 96 -1.94 10.73 14.43
N TYR A 97 -1.75 10.39 13.16
CA TYR A 97 -0.46 10.48 12.50
C TYR A 97 0.04 11.93 12.39
N SER A 98 -0.84 12.88 12.05
CA SER A 98 -0.50 14.31 11.98
C SER A 98 0.02 14.81 13.35
N LEU A 99 -0.65 14.41 14.44
CA LEU A 99 -0.18 14.68 15.80
C LEU A 99 1.16 14.00 16.07
N ALA A 100 1.29 12.71 15.77
CA ALA A 100 2.54 11.96 15.94
C ALA A 100 3.70 12.65 15.21
N ARG A 101 3.48 13.11 13.98
CA ARG A 101 4.47 13.81 13.14
C ARG A 101 4.80 15.19 13.70
N SER A 102 3.84 15.92 14.26
CA SER A 102 4.11 17.20 14.95
C SER A 102 5.06 17.03 16.16
N TYR A 103 5.12 15.82 16.71
CA TYR A 103 5.99 15.42 17.81
C TYR A 103 7.22 14.62 17.38
N ALA A 104 7.55 14.55 16.09
CA ALA A 104 8.69 13.75 15.61
C ALA A 104 10.03 14.16 16.26
N SER A 105 10.18 15.43 16.69
CA SER A 105 11.37 15.88 17.43
C SER A 105 11.47 15.32 18.85
N THR A 106 10.38 14.81 19.41
CA THR A 106 10.22 14.37 20.80
C THR A 106 9.90 12.87 20.86
N PRO A 107 10.93 12.00 20.95
CA PRO A 107 10.79 10.54 20.91
C PRO A 107 9.67 9.95 21.78
N GLU A 108 9.51 10.38 23.03
CA GLU A 108 8.50 9.81 23.93
C GLU A 108 7.06 10.08 23.47
N LEU A 109 6.80 11.29 22.96
CA LEU A 109 5.50 11.66 22.42
C LEU A 109 5.25 10.96 21.09
N ARG A 110 6.25 10.92 20.20
CA ARG A 110 6.18 10.18 18.92
C ARG A 110 5.84 8.71 19.17
N ARG A 111 6.53 8.04 20.11
CA ARG A 111 6.24 6.67 20.53
C ARG A 111 4.80 6.52 21.04
N THR A 112 4.35 7.38 21.95
CA THR A 112 3.01 7.29 22.54
C THR A 112 1.90 7.27 21.47
N TRP A 113 2.04 8.12 20.45
CA TRP A 113 1.10 8.15 19.34
C TRP A 113 1.20 6.93 18.42
N LEU A 114 2.42 6.47 18.09
CA LEU A 114 2.60 5.24 17.30
C LEU A 114 2.03 4.01 18.02
N ASP A 115 2.21 3.89 19.34
CA ASP A 115 1.62 2.83 20.16
C ASP A 115 0.08 2.92 20.15
N SER A 116 -0.48 4.14 20.16
CA SER A 116 -1.93 4.36 20.03
C SER A 116 -2.46 3.94 18.67
N MET A 117 -1.76 4.31 17.59
CA MET A 117 -2.11 3.91 16.23
C MET A 117 -2.04 2.38 16.07
N ALA A 118 -1.01 1.72 16.63
CA ALA A 118 -0.90 0.27 16.62
C ALA A 118 -2.12 -0.41 17.26
N ARG A 119 -2.58 0.08 18.42
CA ARG A 119 -3.79 -0.43 19.08
C ARG A 119 -5.05 -0.23 18.23
N ALA A 120 -5.19 0.93 17.58
CA ALA A 120 -6.31 1.20 16.68
C ALA A 120 -6.32 0.25 15.48
N HIS A 121 -5.16 0.03 14.84
CA HIS A 121 -5.01 -0.93 13.75
C HIS A 121 -5.32 -2.36 14.16
N LEU A 122 -4.87 -2.80 15.35
CA LEU A 122 -5.21 -4.12 15.88
C LEU A 122 -6.73 -4.28 16.10
N LYS A 123 -7.41 -3.23 16.58
CA LYS A 123 -8.88 -3.23 16.73
C LYS A 123 -9.59 -3.34 15.37
N ASN A 124 -9.03 -2.73 14.33
CA ASN A 124 -9.59 -2.74 12.97
C ASN A 124 -9.21 -3.99 12.17
N GLY A 125 -8.26 -4.80 12.64
CA GLY A 125 -7.72 -5.95 11.90
C GLY A 125 -6.64 -5.59 10.87
N ASP A 126 -6.12 -4.36 10.89
CA ASP A 126 -5.08 -3.86 9.98
C ASP A 126 -3.68 -4.27 10.48
N LEU A 127 -3.41 -5.58 10.46
CA LEU A 127 -2.23 -6.15 11.12
C LEU A 127 -0.89 -5.70 10.53
N SER A 128 -0.81 -5.45 9.22
CA SER A 128 0.41 -4.93 8.58
C SER A 128 0.75 -3.53 9.08
N GLU A 129 -0.25 -2.67 9.21
CA GLU A 129 -0.11 -1.29 9.65
C GLU A 129 0.25 -1.23 11.15
N ALA A 130 -0.33 -2.11 11.96
CA ALA A 130 0.06 -2.29 13.36
C ALA A 130 1.54 -2.73 13.48
N ALA A 131 1.98 -3.71 12.67
CA ALA A 131 3.37 -4.15 12.64
C ALA A 131 4.32 -3.02 12.25
N MET A 132 3.94 -2.19 11.27
CA MET A 132 4.74 -1.02 10.90
C MET A 132 4.82 0.01 12.04
N CYS A 133 3.74 0.24 12.80
CA CYS A 133 3.80 1.12 13.96
C CYS A 133 4.82 0.63 15.00
N HIS A 134 4.83 -0.67 15.32
CA HIS A 134 5.83 -1.25 16.23
C HIS A 134 7.26 -1.16 15.68
N VAL A 135 7.45 -1.41 14.38
CA VAL A 135 8.76 -1.27 13.71
C VAL A 135 9.27 0.18 13.81
N HIS A 136 8.39 1.17 13.62
CA HIS A 136 8.75 2.59 13.78
C HIS A 136 9.12 2.92 15.24
N VAL A 137 8.40 2.38 16.23
CA VAL A 137 8.75 2.55 17.65
C VAL A 137 10.12 1.93 17.96
N ALA A 138 10.38 0.69 17.53
CA ALA A 138 11.66 0.03 17.73
C ALA A 138 12.81 0.80 17.04
N ALA A 139 12.58 1.32 15.83
CA ALA A 139 13.55 2.12 15.10
C ALA A 139 13.86 3.45 15.80
N LEU A 140 12.83 4.14 16.33
CA LEU A 140 12.98 5.38 17.10
C LEU A 140 13.82 5.15 18.37
N ILE A 141 13.60 4.04 19.07
CA ILE A 141 14.38 3.66 20.26
C ILE A 141 15.82 3.32 19.88
N ALA A 142 16.01 2.55 18.80
CA ALA A 142 17.33 2.19 18.31
C ALA A 142 18.15 3.42 17.90
N GLU A 143 17.52 4.42 17.27
CA GLU A 143 18.18 5.68 16.90
C GLU A 143 18.51 6.54 18.13
N TYR A 144 17.64 6.58 19.13
CA TYR A 144 17.95 7.21 20.40
C TYR A 144 19.21 6.59 21.04
N LEU A 145 19.26 5.26 21.13
CA LEU A 145 20.41 4.54 21.66
C LEU A 145 21.66 4.73 20.79
N HIS A 146 21.51 4.83 19.47
CA HIS A 146 22.60 5.10 18.54
C HIS A 146 23.26 6.45 18.77
N ARG A 147 22.44 7.49 18.93
CA ARG A 147 22.90 8.84 19.28
C ARG A 147 23.61 8.90 20.64
N LYS A 148 23.19 8.05 21.58
CA LYS A 148 23.88 7.83 22.87
C LYS A 148 25.12 6.92 22.77
N LYS A 149 25.47 6.42 21.58
CA LYS A 149 26.56 5.47 21.32
C LYS A 149 26.40 4.12 22.03
N LEU A 150 25.16 3.76 22.36
CA LEU A 150 24.79 2.50 23.00
C LEU A 150 24.35 1.42 21.99
N PHE A 151 23.99 1.83 20.77
CA PHE A 151 23.57 0.91 19.71
C PHE A 151 24.16 1.31 18.34
N PRO A 152 24.99 0.48 17.68
CA PRO A 152 25.80 0.96 16.55
C PRO A 152 25.02 1.26 15.26
N SER A 153 23.88 0.62 15.03
CA SER A 153 23.23 0.63 13.70
C SER A 153 22.14 1.68 13.53
N GLY A 154 21.54 2.16 14.63
CA GLY A 154 20.43 3.14 14.62
C GLY A 154 19.32 2.78 13.64
N LEU A 155 18.83 3.79 12.91
CA LEU A 155 17.78 3.64 11.89
C LEU A 155 18.14 2.67 10.75
N SER A 156 19.42 2.57 10.39
CA SER A 156 19.86 1.79 9.23
C SER A 156 19.55 0.29 9.35
N ALA A 157 19.46 -0.21 10.59
CA ALA A 157 19.07 -1.60 10.90
C ALA A 157 17.66 -1.96 10.38
N PHE A 158 16.76 -0.98 10.29
CA PHE A 158 15.35 -1.20 9.96
C PHE A 158 15.03 -0.93 8.49
N LYS A 159 15.98 -0.39 7.70
CA LYS A 159 15.76 -0.05 6.28
C LYS A 159 15.39 -1.25 5.39
N LYS A 160 15.77 -2.46 5.80
CA LYS A 160 15.36 -3.70 5.10
C LYS A 160 13.93 -4.12 5.43
N VAL A 161 13.37 -3.64 6.54
CA VAL A 161 12.00 -3.93 6.98
C VAL A 161 11.01 -2.93 6.39
N THR A 162 11.37 -1.65 6.34
CA THR A 162 10.60 -0.64 5.61
C THR A 162 11.51 0.50 5.22
N VAL A 163 11.17 1.26 4.18
CA VAL A 163 11.93 2.47 3.79
C VAL A 163 11.41 3.73 4.49
N ASN A 164 10.21 3.68 5.07
CA ASN A 164 9.56 4.84 5.69
C ASN A 164 10.17 5.25 7.05
N ILE A 165 11.09 4.44 7.56
CA ILE A 165 11.78 4.61 8.84
C ILE A 165 12.55 5.94 8.89
N ASP A 166 12.96 6.47 7.73
CA ASP A 166 13.68 7.74 7.63
C ASP A 166 12.93 8.92 8.29
N GLU A 167 11.60 8.83 8.47
CA GLU A 167 10.82 9.80 9.24
C GLU A 167 11.27 9.94 10.70
N GLU A 168 11.75 8.86 11.32
CA GLU A 168 12.15 8.88 12.74
C GLU A 168 13.51 9.59 12.94
N ALA A 169 14.23 9.93 11.86
CA ALA A 169 15.46 10.73 11.93
C ALA A 169 15.22 12.15 12.46
N ALA A 170 13.97 12.66 12.37
CA ALA A 170 13.59 13.99 12.81
C ALA A 170 13.68 14.22 14.34
N MET A 171 13.90 13.16 15.13
CA MET A 171 14.13 13.29 16.56
C MET A 171 15.31 14.21 16.89
N LYS A 172 15.26 14.90 18.04
CA LYS A 172 16.36 15.78 18.51
C LYS A 172 16.94 15.26 19.82
N GLU A 173 18.27 15.36 19.96
CA GLU A 173 18.97 15.11 21.23
C GLU A 173 18.85 16.33 22.13
N ASP A 174 17.76 16.45 22.88
CA ASP A 174 17.63 17.57 23.83
C ASP A 174 18.17 17.22 25.21
N VAL A 175 18.90 18.19 25.79
CA VAL A 175 19.60 18.12 27.10
C VAL A 175 18.64 17.85 28.27
N GLY A 176 17.32 17.98 28.06
CA GLY A 176 16.26 17.69 29.02
C GLY A 176 15.71 16.25 28.99
N MET A 177 16.17 15.38 28.07
CA MET A 177 15.75 13.97 27.97
C MET A 177 16.52 13.02 28.90
N GLN A 178 17.22 13.51 29.93
CA GLN A 178 17.94 12.63 30.88
C GLN A 178 17.01 11.66 31.63
N ASP A 179 15.70 11.93 31.67
CA ASP A 179 14.69 11.05 32.28
C ASP A 179 14.02 10.06 31.30
N VAL A 180 14.35 10.06 30.01
CA VAL A 180 13.81 9.08 29.05
C VAL A 180 14.67 7.82 29.08
N TYR A 181 14.23 6.83 29.86
CA TYR A 181 14.90 5.55 30.06
C TYR A 181 14.70 4.59 28.87
N TYR A 182 15.10 5.01 27.67
CA TYR A 182 15.33 4.02 26.61
C TYR A 182 16.63 3.28 26.93
N THR A 183 16.49 1.98 27.19
CA THR A 183 17.59 1.06 27.47
C THR A 183 17.63 -0.02 26.39
N GLU A 184 18.71 -0.80 26.37
CA GLU A 184 18.78 -1.98 25.51
C GLU A 184 17.65 -2.97 25.82
N GLU A 185 17.23 -3.09 27.09
CA GLU A 185 16.09 -3.94 27.47
C GLU A 185 14.79 -3.50 26.79
N VAL A 186 14.48 -2.21 26.85
CA VAL A 186 13.27 -1.66 26.21
C VAL A 186 13.33 -1.88 24.69
N LEU A 187 14.51 -1.75 24.07
CA LEU A 187 14.66 -2.07 22.65
C LEU A 187 14.37 -3.55 22.37
N VAL A 188 14.91 -4.47 23.17
CA VAL A 188 14.68 -5.91 23.04
C VAL A 188 13.19 -6.24 23.15
N GLU A 189 12.48 -5.71 24.14
CA GLU A 189 11.04 -5.91 24.30
C GLU A 189 10.26 -5.48 23.05
N HIS A 190 10.59 -4.31 22.47
CA HIS A 190 9.94 -3.82 21.25
C HIS A 190 10.30 -4.64 20.00
N LEU A 191 11.53 -5.14 19.91
CA LEU A 191 11.94 -6.05 18.85
C LEU A 191 11.19 -7.40 18.93
N GLU A 192 10.99 -7.94 20.14
CA GLU A 192 10.16 -9.14 20.36
C GLU A 192 8.71 -8.90 19.90
N VAL A 193 8.12 -7.74 20.23
CA VAL A 193 6.80 -7.34 19.74
C VAL A 193 6.77 -7.23 18.21
N CYS A 194 7.83 -6.69 17.59
CA CYS A 194 7.93 -6.64 16.12
C CYS A 194 7.90 -8.03 15.49
N VAL A 195 8.58 -9.02 16.07
CA VAL A 195 8.56 -10.41 15.57
C VAL A 195 7.14 -10.98 15.56
N ASP A 196 6.42 -10.86 16.68
CA ASP A 196 5.04 -11.34 16.80
C ASP A 196 4.08 -10.57 15.86
N ALA A 197 4.20 -9.25 15.78
CA ALA A 197 3.37 -8.43 14.91
C ALA A 197 3.60 -8.76 13.42
N LEU A 198 4.86 -8.94 13.00
CA LEU A 198 5.20 -9.34 11.63
C LEU A 198 4.70 -10.75 11.31
N TRP A 199 4.75 -11.67 12.27
CA TRP A 199 4.17 -13.00 12.12
C TRP A 199 2.66 -12.92 11.89
N LYS A 200 1.93 -12.17 12.73
CA LYS A 200 0.48 -11.98 12.62
C LYS A 200 0.06 -11.25 11.36
N ALA A 201 0.88 -10.29 10.89
CA ALA A 201 0.70 -9.61 9.62
C ALA A 201 1.04 -10.48 8.40
N GLU A 202 1.39 -11.75 8.63
CA GLU A 202 1.85 -12.71 7.63
C GLU A 202 3.06 -12.19 6.87
N ARG A 203 3.94 -11.35 7.43
CA ARG A 203 5.16 -10.81 6.79
C ARG A 203 6.41 -11.55 7.24
N TYR A 204 6.39 -12.86 7.02
CA TYR A 204 7.38 -13.81 7.49
C TYR A 204 8.82 -13.47 7.06
N GLU A 205 8.98 -12.94 5.84
CA GLU A 205 10.28 -12.58 5.24
C GLU A 205 11.02 -11.51 6.06
N LEU A 206 10.28 -10.68 6.79
CA LEU A 206 10.85 -9.56 7.55
C LEU A 206 11.34 -9.96 8.94
N ILE A 207 10.85 -11.09 9.48
CA ILE A 207 11.18 -11.56 10.83
C ILE A 207 12.69 -11.78 10.96
N THR A 208 13.37 -12.27 9.92
CA THR A 208 14.82 -12.47 9.93
C THR A 208 15.59 -11.17 10.16
N HIS A 209 15.10 -10.04 9.66
CA HIS A 209 15.77 -8.75 9.82
C HIS A 209 15.68 -8.24 11.26
N ILE A 210 14.56 -8.47 11.93
CA ILE A 210 14.38 -8.16 13.36
C ILE A 210 15.19 -9.14 14.22
N ALA A 211 15.13 -10.44 13.92
CA ALA A 211 15.86 -11.47 14.66
C ALA A 211 17.37 -11.23 14.68
N LYS A 212 17.96 -10.72 13.58
CA LYS A 212 19.38 -10.34 13.51
C LYS A 212 19.79 -9.27 14.52
N LEU A 213 18.85 -8.50 15.06
CA LEU A 213 19.09 -7.51 16.11
C LEU A 213 18.99 -8.13 17.51
N LEU A 214 18.15 -9.16 17.68
CA LEU A 214 17.94 -9.86 18.94
C LEU A 214 19.03 -10.88 19.26
N VAL A 215 19.46 -11.67 18.26
CA VAL A 215 20.41 -12.79 18.44
C VAL A 215 21.68 -12.38 19.20
N PRO A 216 22.41 -11.30 18.81
CA PRO A 216 23.64 -10.93 19.51
C PRO A 216 23.41 -10.53 20.98
N VAL A 217 22.23 -9.99 21.29
CA VAL A 217 21.87 -9.58 22.64
C VAL A 217 21.61 -10.81 23.51
N TYR A 218 20.81 -11.76 23.02
CA TYR A 218 20.54 -13.01 23.73
C TYR A 218 21.78 -13.87 23.93
N GLU A 219 22.67 -13.95 22.93
CA GLU A 219 23.93 -14.68 23.05
C GLU A 219 24.83 -14.10 24.15
N ARG A 220 25.02 -12.77 24.15
CA ARG A 220 25.84 -12.07 25.16
C ARG A 220 25.27 -12.18 26.57
N ARG A 221 23.94 -12.28 26.70
CA ARG A 221 23.24 -12.44 27.99
C ARG A 221 23.02 -13.89 28.40
N HIS A 222 23.45 -14.85 27.57
CA HIS A 222 23.23 -16.29 27.77
C HIS A 222 21.73 -16.67 27.91
N GLU A 223 20.84 -15.94 27.23
CA GLU A 223 19.39 -16.18 27.19
C GLU A 223 19.05 -17.28 26.17
N TYR A 224 19.62 -18.48 26.36
CA TYR A 224 19.53 -19.58 25.39
C TYR A 224 18.11 -20.09 25.15
N GLU A 225 17.23 -19.97 26.14
CA GLU A 225 15.82 -20.33 25.98
C GLU A 225 15.10 -19.39 25.00
N LYS A 226 15.33 -18.07 25.11
CA LYS A 226 14.79 -17.10 24.15
C LYS A 226 15.41 -17.29 22.77
N LEU A 227 16.70 -17.59 22.70
CA LEU A 227 17.39 -17.88 21.45
C LEU A 227 16.78 -19.10 20.75
N SER A 228 16.53 -20.18 21.48
CA SER A 228 15.86 -21.39 20.96
C SER A 228 14.48 -21.08 20.37
N ARG A 229 13.63 -20.34 21.11
CA ARG A 229 12.30 -19.92 20.65
C ARG A 229 12.36 -19.01 19.41
N LEU A 230 13.34 -18.11 19.34
CA LEU A 230 13.54 -17.23 18.19
C LEU A 230 13.93 -18.03 16.94
N TYR A 231 14.84 -19.00 17.06
CA TYR A 231 15.21 -19.87 15.94
C TYR A 231 14.06 -20.80 15.52
N GLU A 232 13.25 -21.28 16.45
CA GLU A 232 12.01 -22.01 16.13
C GLU A 232 11.04 -21.13 15.32
N THR A 233 10.87 -19.87 15.73
CA THR A 233 10.04 -18.89 15.02
C THR A 233 10.56 -18.64 13.61
N LEU A 234 11.88 -18.51 13.43
CA LEU A 234 12.50 -18.37 12.12
C LEU A 234 12.31 -19.60 11.24
N HIS A 235 12.49 -20.80 11.80
CA HIS A 235 12.25 -22.05 11.09
C HIS A 235 10.79 -22.11 10.59
N ARG A 236 9.84 -21.82 11.46
CA ARG A 236 8.41 -21.77 11.11
C ARG A 236 8.11 -20.69 10.06
N ALA A 237 8.79 -19.55 10.13
CA ALA A 237 8.62 -18.45 9.16
C ALA A 237 9.06 -18.88 7.76
N TYR A 238 10.23 -19.52 7.62
CA TYR A 238 10.70 -20.04 6.34
C TYR A 238 9.82 -21.17 5.80
N ASN A 239 9.34 -22.08 6.65
CA ASN A 239 8.37 -23.09 6.21
C ASN A 239 7.09 -22.45 5.67
N LYS A 240 6.57 -21.41 6.35
CA LYS A 240 5.40 -20.66 5.87
C LYS A 240 5.67 -19.93 4.56
N ILE A 241 6.85 -19.34 4.38
CA ILE A 241 7.25 -18.72 3.10
C ILE A 241 7.21 -19.76 1.96
N MET A 242 7.76 -20.96 2.18
CA MET A 242 7.73 -22.02 1.16
C MET A 242 6.31 -22.47 0.84
N GLU A 243 5.47 -22.68 1.87
CA GLU A 243 4.06 -23.07 1.72
C GLU A 243 3.26 -22.03 0.91
N VAL A 244 3.46 -20.73 1.17
CA VAL A 244 2.72 -19.67 0.45
C VAL A 244 3.26 -19.44 -0.95
N ILE A 245 4.56 -19.64 -1.20
CA ILE A 245 5.14 -19.58 -2.56
C ILE A 245 4.57 -20.72 -3.42
N GLN A 246 4.46 -21.92 -2.86
CA GLN A 246 3.92 -23.09 -3.58
C GLN A 246 2.42 -22.97 -3.81
N SER A 247 1.65 -22.58 -2.79
CA SER A 247 0.19 -22.51 -2.90
C SER A 247 -0.31 -21.26 -3.62
N GLY A 248 0.44 -20.15 -3.61
CA GLY A 248 0.00 -18.86 -4.14
C GLY A 248 -1.17 -18.22 -3.40
N ARG A 249 -1.51 -18.69 -2.18
CA ARG A 249 -2.75 -18.32 -1.46
C ARG A 249 -2.61 -17.16 -0.47
N ARG A 250 -1.44 -16.52 -0.40
CA ARG A 250 -1.21 -15.42 0.55
C ARG A 250 -1.67 -14.08 -0.03
N MET A 251 -2.66 -13.47 0.62
CA MET A 251 -3.29 -12.23 0.17
C MET A 251 -2.93 -11.07 1.08
N LEU A 252 -1.91 -10.31 0.70
CA LEU A 252 -1.38 -9.18 1.49
C LEU A 252 -2.18 -7.88 1.37
N GLY A 253 -3.25 -7.89 0.57
CA GLY A 253 -4.19 -6.79 0.39
C GLY A 253 -4.42 -6.43 -1.07
N THR A 254 -5.48 -5.65 -1.30
CA THR A 254 -5.82 -5.03 -2.58
C THR A 254 -5.70 -3.53 -2.48
N PHE A 255 -5.50 -2.85 -3.61
CA PHE A 255 -5.26 -1.41 -3.62
C PHE A 255 -6.31 -0.67 -4.44
N PHE A 256 -6.77 0.46 -3.92
CA PHE A 256 -7.75 1.32 -4.57
C PHE A 256 -7.31 2.77 -4.51
N ARG A 257 -7.40 3.48 -5.63
CA ARG A 257 -7.35 4.93 -5.63
C ARG A 257 -8.72 5.47 -5.24
N VAL A 258 -8.76 6.31 -4.21
CA VAL A 258 -9.97 6.99 -3.71
C VAL A 258 -9.72 8.49 -3.77
N ALA A 259 -10.56 9.22 -4.49
CA ALA A 259 -10.51 10.68 -4.56
C ALA A 259 -11.83 11.29 -4.09
N PHE A 260 -11.74 12.43 -3.42
CA PHE A 260 -12.88 13.13 -2.83
C PHE A 260 -13.15 14.42 -3.59
N TYR A 261 -14.43 14.70 -3.87
CA TYR A 261 -14.85 15.97 -4.48
C TYR A 261 -16.14 16.49 -3.84
N GLY A 262 -16.21 17.79 -3.58
CA GLY A 262 -17.30 18.47 -2.90
C GLY A 262 -16.79 19.32 -1.74
N GLN A 263 -16.31 20.53 -2.04
CA GLN A 263 -15.75 21.48 -1.06
C GLN A 263 -16.60 21.69 0.19
N GLY A 264 -17.93 21.73 0.05
CA GLY A 264 -18.85 21.93 1.18
C GLY A 264 -19.01 20.72 2.12
N PHE A 265 -18.49 19.55 1.73
CA PHE A 265 -18.56 18.31 2.50
C PHE A 265 -17.19 17.85 2.98
N PHE A 266 -16.21 17.86 2.06
CA PHE A 266 -14.88 17.29 2.30
C PHE A 266 -13.85 18.33 2.76
N GLU A 267 -14.15 19.63 2.68
CA GLU A 267 -13.28 20.71 3.18
C GLU A 267 -11.83 20.60 2.69
N GLU A 268 -10.89 20.26 3.57
CA GLU A 268 -9.47 20.08 3.25
C GLU A 268 -9.19 18.83 2.39
N GLU A 269 -10.13 17.89 2.32
CA GLU A 269 -10.02 16.66 1.54
C GLU A 269 -10.52 16.83 0.10
N ASP A 270 -11.17 17.96 -0.23
CA ASP A 270 -11.66 18.22 -1.59
C ASP A 270 -10.50 18.24 -2.60
N GLY A 271 -10.64 17.42 -3.65
CA GLY A 271 -9.65 17.25 -4.70
C GLY A 271 -8.44 16.38 -4.32
N LYS A 272 -8.35 15.87 -3.08
CA LYS A 272 -7.25 14.96 -2.70
C LYS A 272 -7.50 13.55 -3.19
N GLU A 273 -6.40 12.86 -3.48
CA GLU A 273 -6.39 11.47 -3.91
C GLU A 273 -5.50 10.62 -2.99
N TYR A 274 -5.97 9.44 -2.66
CA TYR A 274 -5.26 8.50 -1.80
C TYR A 274 -5.25 7.12 -2.42
N ILE A 275 -4.18 6.37 -2.17
CA ILE A 275 -4.20 4.91 -2.32
C ILE A 275 -4.62 4.31 -1.00
N TYR A 276 -5.65 3.48 -1.02
CA TYR A 276 -6.17 2.68 0.09
C TYR A 276 -5.66 1.25 -0.07
N LYS A 277 -5.14 0.67 1.00
CA LYS A 277 -4.83 -0.76 1.09
C LYS A 277 -5.94 -1.49 1.82
N GLU A 278 -6.75 -2.27 1.13
CA GLU A 278 -7.84 -3.07 1.70
C GLU A 278 -7.41 -4.51 1.99
N PRO A 279 -8.05 -5.20 2.96
CA PRO A 279 -7.66 -6.54 3.36
C PRO A 279 -7.91 -7.58 2.27
N LYS A 280 -7.00 -8.55 2.17
CA LYS A 280 -7.15 -9.78 1.38
C LYS A 280 -7.59 -9.54 -0.08
N LEU A 281 -8.87 -9.78 -0.37
CA LEU A 281 -9.47 -9.84 -1.70
C LEU A 281 -10.65 -8.87 -1.85
N THR A 282 -10.72 -7.83 -1.02
CA THR A 282 -11.78 -6.80 -1.09
C THR A 282 -12.00 -6.34 -2.52
N GLY A 283 -13.26 -6.41 -2.97
CA GLY A 283 -13.65 -6.03 -4.32
C GLY A 283 -14.03 -4.55 -4.42
N LEU A 284 -14.06 -4.02 -5.65
CA LEU A 284 -14.44 -2.62 -5.91
C LEU A 284 -15.81 -2.25 -5.32
N SER A 285 -16.79 -3.16 -5.44
CA SER A 285 -18.14 -2.94 -4.91
C SER A 285 -18.15 -2.85 -3.38
N GLU A 286 -17.34 -3.65 -2.70
CA GLU A 286 -17.29 -3.71 -1.24
C GLU A 286 -16.74 -2.42 -0.65
N ILE A 287 -15.58 -1.94 -1.14
CA ILE A 287 -15.03 -0.65 -0.71
C ILE A 287 -15.95 0.51 -1.10
N SER A 288 -16.55 0.49 -2.29
CA SER A 288 -17.47 1.54 -2.74
C SER A 288 -18.69 1.63 -1.83
N GLN A 289 -19.27 0.49 -1.45
CA GLN A 289 -20.40 0.43 -0.53
C GLN A 289 -20.00 0.86 0.88
N ARG A 290 -18.83 0.43 1.38
CA ARG A 290 -18.30 0.86 2.68
C ARG A 290 -18.16 2.38 2.76
N LEU A 291 -17.57 3.00 1.75
CA LEU A 291 -17.40 4.46 1.71
C LEU A 291 -18.73 5.19 1.53
N LEU A 292 -19.64 4.65 0.70
CA LEU A 292 -20.99 5.20 0.56
C LEU A 292 -21.76 5.18 1.88
N MET A 293 -21.70 4.07 2.64
CA MET A 293 -22.34 3.97 3.96
C MET A 293 -21.69 4.93 4.96
N LEU A 294 -20.35 4.95 5.04
CA LEU A 294 -19.60 5.80 5.96
C LEU A 294 -19.94 7.29 5.77
N TYR A 295 -19.83 7.79 4.54
CA TYR A 295 -20.10 9.20 4.27
C TYR A 295 -21.60 9.50 4.18
N GLY A 296 -22.43 8.51 3.85
CA GLY A 296 -23.89 8.63 3.89
C GLY A 296 -24.42 8.81 5.32
N GLU A 297 -23.83 8.13 6.31
CA GLU A 297 -24.11 8.39 7.73
C GLU A 297 -23.69 9.79 8.16
N LYS A 298 -22.59 10.32 7.58
CA LYS A 298 -22.05 11.65 7.93
C LYS A 298 -22.81 12.81 7.28
N PHE A 299 -23.14 12.70 6.00
CA PHE A 299 -23.66 13.79 5.18
C PHE A 299 -25.12 13.60 4.72
N GLY A 300 -25.71 12.45 5.02
CA GLY A 300 -27.00 12.01 4.49
C GLY A 300 -26.82 11.09 3.28
N PRO A 301 -27.58 9.98 3.18
CA PRO A 301 -27.39 8.97 2.13
C PRO A 301 -27.65 9.51 0.72
N GLU A 302 -28.59 10.43 0.58
CA GLU A 302 -28.93 11.08 -0.69
C GLU A 302 -27.87 12.11 -1.14
N SER A 303 -26.99 12.54 -0.23
CA SER A 303 -25.97 13.56 -0.50
C SER A 303 -24.68 12.97 -1.08
N VAL A 304 -24.49 11.65 -1.09
CA VAL A 304 -23.22 11.00 -1.44
C VAL A 304 -23.34 10.20 -2.74
N LYS A 305 -22.35 10.34 -3.63
CA LYS A 305 -22.31 9.66 -4.93
C LYS A 305 -20.96 9.01 -5.17
N ILE A 306 -20.98 7.74 -5.59
CA ILE A 306 -19.78 7.03 -6.04
C ILE A 306 -19.57 7.27 -7.54
N ILE A 307 -18.38 7.73 -7.92
CA ILE A 307 -17.93 7.77 -9.32
C ILE A 307 -17.14 6.48 -9.56
N GLN A 308 -17.73 5.55 -10.31
CA GLN A 308 -17.08 4.29 -10.70
C GLN A 308 -16.17 4.44 -11.92
N ASP A 309 -16.38 5.50 -12.68
CA ASP A 309 -15.57 5.79 -13.85
C ASP A 309 -14.15 6.22 -13.44
N SER A 310 -13.13 5.73 -14.15
CA SER A 310 -11.72 6.03 -13.84
C SER A 310 -11.14 7.22 -14.62
N ASN A 311 -11.94 7.92 -15.44
CA ASN A 311 -11.48 9.13 -16.11
C ASN A 311 -11.18 10.24 -15.11
N LYS A 312 -10.34 11.17 -15.54
CA LYS A 312 -10.07 12.39 -14.78
C LYS A 312 -11.37 13.18 -14.63
N VAL A 313 -11.79 13.39 -13.39
CA VAL A 313 -13.00 14.15 -13.07
C VAL A 313 -12.71 15.64 -13.24
N ASN A 314 -13.63 16.35 -13.90
CA ASN A 314 -13.62 17.81 -13.95
C ASN A 314 -14.53 18.35 -12.83
N PRO A 315 -14.00 18.96 -11.75
CA PRO A 315 -14.82 19.41 -10.63
C PRO A 315 -15.89 20.44 -11.02
N LYS A 316 -15.70 21.15 -12.14
CA LYS A 316 -16.67 22.15 -12.65
C LYS A 316 -17.94 21.53 -13.21
N GLU A 317 -17.92 20.25 -13.55
CA GLU A 317 -19.06 19.50 -14.08
C GLU A 317 -19.85 18.77 -12.99
N LEU A 318 -19.35 18.79 -11.75
CA LEU A 318 -20.01 18.17 -10.60
C LEU A 318 -21.07 19.10 -10.01
N ASP A 319 -22.19 18.53 -9.55
CA ASP A 319 -23.23 19.27 -8.85
C ASP A 319 -22.81 19.50 -7.39
N SER A 320 -22.64 20.76 -7.00
CA SER A 320 -22.15 21.16 -5.68
C SER A 320 -23.01 20.71 -4.50
N ARG A 321 -24.22 20.17 -4.75
CA ARG A 321 -25.10 19.61 -3.72
C ARG A 321 -24.68 18.22 -3.25
N PHE A 322 -23.77 17.55 -3.95
CA PHE A 322 -23.35 16.18 -3.63
C PHE A 322 -21.88 16.10 -3.22
N ALA A 323 -21.58 15.16 -2.34
CA ALA A 323 -20.26 14.67 -2.03
C ALA A 323 -19.93 13.49 -2.96
N TYR A 324 -18.94 13.67 -3.82
CA TYR A 324 -18.51 12.63 -4.76
C TYR A 324 -17.26 11.91 -4.27
N ILE A 325 -17.28 10.59 -4.38
CA ILE A 325 -16.13 9.74 -4.06
C ILE A 325 -15.82 8.89 -5.29
N GLN A 326 -14.66 9.08 -5.88
CA GLN A 326 -14.22 8.30 -7.03
C GLN A 326 -13.34 7.15 -6.57
N VAL A 327 -13.78 5.92 -6.83
CA VAL A 327 -13.06 4.70 -6.42
C VAL A 327 -12.60 3.94 -7.66
N THR A 328 -11.31 3.64 -7.73
CA THR A 328 -10.69 2.96 -8.88
C THR A 328 -9.74 1.89 -8.37
N PHE A 329 -9.88 0.66 -8.86
CA PHE A 329 -8.94 -0.41 -8.56
C PHE A 329 -7.57 -0.11 -9.18
N VAL A 330 -6.50 -0.29 -8.41
CA VAL A 330 -5.12 -0.10 -8.87
C VAL A 330 -4.28 -1.34 -8.56
N LYS A 331 -3.23 -1.56 -9.34
CA LYS A 331 -2.23 -2.61 -9.08
C LYS A 331 -0.88 -1.98 -8.74
N PRO A 332 -0.04 -2.61 -7.91
CA PRO A 332 1.36 -2.21 -7.80
C PRO A 332 2.02 -2.15 -9.18
N PHE A 333 2.78 -1.09 -9.44
CA PHE A 333 3.48 -0.87 -10.70
C PHE A 333 4.99 -0.93 -10.48
N PHE A 334 5.69 -1.60 -11.39
CA PHE A 334 7.14 -1.75 -11.39
C PHE A 334 7.67 -1.34 -12.75
N GLU A 335 8.77 -0.59 -12.76
CA GLU A 335 9.47 -0.32 -14.02
C GLU A 335 10.20 -1.59 -14.50
N GLU A 336 10.46 -1.69 -15.82
CA GLU A 336 11.13 -2.86 -16.43
C GLU A 336 12.46 -3.24 -15.75
N LYS A 337 13.14 -2.26 -15.14
CA LYS A 337 14.41 -2.47 -14.41
C LYS A 337 14.21 -3.12 -13.04
N GLU A 338 13.06 -2.89 -12.41
CA GLU A 338 12.73 -3.40 -11.06
C GLU A 338 12.08 -4.79 -11.15
N GLU A 339 11.37 -5.08 -12.24
CA GLU A 339 10.62 -6.33 -12.43
C GLU A 339 11.44 -7.62 -12.20
N PRO A 340 12.71 -7.73 -12.64
CA PRO A 340 13.53 -8.92 -12.37
C PRO A 340 13.84 -9.17 -10.89
N GLU A 341 13.81 -8.12 -10.06
CA GLU A 341 14.02 -8.19 -8.61
C GLU A 341 12.73 -8.59 -7.86
N LYS A 342 11.56 -8.44 -8.49
CA LYS A 342 10.24 -8.71 -7.89
C LYS A 342 9.74 -10.11 -8.26
N LYS A 343 10.40 -11.14 -7.71
CA LYS A 343 10.15 -12.54 -8.07
C LYS A 343 8.94 -13.12 -7.33
N THR A 344 8.79 -12.75 -6.06
CA THR A 344 7.79 -13.30 -5.16
C THR A 344 6.60 -12.35 -4.99
N ASP A 345 5.45 -12.89 -4.58
CA ASP A 345 4.27 -12.08 -4.25
C ASP A 345 4.54 -11.14 -3.07
N PHE A 346 5.43 -11.51 -2.15
CA PHE A 346 5.86 -10.64 -1.06
C PHE A 346 6.55 -9.37 -1.58
N GLU A 347 7.55 -9.51 -2.45
CA GLU A 347 8.32 -8.39 -3.00
C GLU A 347 7.43 -7.44 -3.83
N LYS A 348 6.38 -7.98 -4.46
CA LYS A 348 5.37 -7.23 -5.22
C LYS A 348 4.37 -6.48 -4.33
N ASN A 349 4.34 -6.77 -3.04
CA ASN A 349 3.38 -6.20 -2.07
C ASN A 349 4.07 -5.58 -0.84
N HIS A 350 5.39 -5.33 -0.92
CA HIS A 350 6.17 -4.80 0.18
C HIS A 350 7.17 -3.74 -0.31
N ASN A 351 7.23 -2.61 0.39
CA ASN A 351 7.95 -1.39 0.01
C ASN A 351 7.59 -0.92 -1.40
N ILE A 352 6.28 -0.85 -1.69
CA ILE A 352 5.74 -0.39 -2.97
C ILE A 352 5.15 1.02 -2.84
N LYS A 353 5.37 1.88 -3.84
CA LYS A 353 4.89 3.27 -3.85
C LYS A 353 4.30 3.73 -5.19
N HIS A 354 4.38 2.88 -6.21
CA HIS A 354 3.83 3.15 -7.53
C HIS A 354 2.64 2.24 -7.78
N PHE A 355 1.56 2.82 -8.29
CA PHE A 355 0.31 2.11 -8.54
C PHE A 355 -0.22 2.47 -9.92
N VAL A 356 -0.74 1.50 -10.65
CA VAL A 356 -1.25 1.69 -12.01
C VAL A 356 -2.71 1.32 -12.12
N PHE A 357 -3.46 2.13 -12.88
CA PHE A 357 -4.74 1.74 -13.45
C PHE A 357 -4.79 2.13 -14.92
N GLU A 358 -5.75 1.55 -15.63
CA GLU A 358 -5.92 1.76 -17.06
C GLU A 358 -7.35 2.21 -17.35
N THR A 359 -7.49 3.20 -18.23
CA THR A 359 -8.76 3.78 -18.63
C THR A 359 -8.94 3.65 -20.14
N PRO A 360 -9.96 2.92 -20.61
CA PRO A 360 -10.24 2.78 -22.04
C PRO A 360 -10.88 4.05 -22.59
N TYR A 361 -10.50 4.45 -23.80
CA TYR A 361 -11.11 5.56 -24.52
C TYR A 361 -11.00 5.38 -26.05
N THR A 362 -11.76 6.14 -26.81
CA THR A 362 -11.66 6.25 -28.27
C THR A 362 -11.37 7.70 -28.68
N LEU A 363 -10.82 7.91 -29.87
CA LEU A 363 -10.61 9.27 -30.40
C LEU A 363 -11.92 10.05 -30.62
N SER A 364 -13.04 9.35 -30.73
CA SER A 364 -14.39 9.94 -30.79
C SER A 364 -14.96 10.33 -29.43
N GLY A 365 -14.24 10.09 -28.33
CA GLY A 365 -14.65 10.44 -26.96
C GLY A 365 -15.52 9.38 -26.26
N LYS A 366 -15.80 8.25 -26.90
CA LYS A 366 -16.47 7.11 -26.26
C LYS A 366 -15.48 6.32 -25.40
N LYS A 367 -15.97 5.61 -24.38
CA LYS A 367 -15.11 4.75 -23.54
C LYS A 367 -14.68 3.47 -24.28
N HIS A 368 -15.64 2.87 -24.98
CA HIS A 368 -15.44 1.62 -25.71
C HIS A 368 -15.73 1.80 -27.20
N GLY A 369 -14.90 1.17 -28.03
CA GLY A 369 -15.04 1.13 -29.49
C GLY A 369 -14.59 -0.22 -30.05
N GLY A 370 -14.54 -0.32 -31.38
CA GLY A 370 -13.93 -1.47 -32.04
C GLY A 370 -12.42 -1.53 -31.80
N VAL A 371 -11.79 -2.68 -32.04
CA VAL A 371 -10.35 -2.89 -31.80
C VAL A 371 -9.47 -1.88 -32.54
N GLU A 372 -9.91 -1.36 -33.69
CA GLU A 372 -9.19 -0.36 -34.50
C GLU A 372 -9.25 1.07 -33.93
N GLU A 373 -10.21 1.35 -33.04
CA GLU A 373 -10.42 2.68 -32.43
C GLU A 373 -10.07 2.70 -30.93
N GLN A 374 -10.01 1.52 -30.31
CA GLN A 374 -9.85 1.37 -28.87
C GLN A 374 -8.44 1.77 -28.44
N CYS A 375 -8.34 2.92 -27.77
CA CYS A 375 -7.13 3.38 -27.10
C CYS A 375 -7.21 3.04 -25.61
N LYS A 376 -6.06 3.12 -24.94
CA LYS A 376 -5.95 2.91 -23.49
C LYS A 376 -5.03 3.96 -22.89
N ARG A 377 -5.46 4.60 -21.81
CA ARG A 377 -4.61 5.48 -21.01
C ARG A 377 -4.14 4.71 -19.79
N ARG A 378 -2.82 4.60 -19.61
CA ARG A 378 -2.18 4.02 -18.44
C ARG A 378 -1.77 5.16 -17.51
N THR A 379 -2.30 5.15 -16.29
CA THR A 379 -2.00 6.17 -15.28
C THR A 379 -1.23 5.52 -14.14
N VAL A 380 -0.02 5.99 -13.90
CA VAL A 380 0.85 5.56 -12.80
C VAL A 380 0.85 6.65 -11.72
N LEU A 381 0.42 6.29 -10.53
CA LEU A 381 0.33 7.13 -9.35
C LEU A 381 1.52 6.86 -8.43
N LEU A 382 2.09 7.92 -7.85
CA LEU A 382 3.14 7.87 -6.84
C LEU A 382 2.57 8.32 -5.50
N THR A 383 2.74 7.49 -4.47
CA THR A 383 2.36 7.83 -3.10
C THR A 383 3.49 8.52 -2.33
N SER A 384 3.13 9.32 -1.32
CA SER A 384 4.08 10.01 -0.44
C SER A 384 4.97 9.06 0.37
N SER A 385 4.45 7.89 0.73
CA SER A 385 5.14 6.83 1.49
C SER A 385 4.89 5.46 0.86
N SER A 386 5.73 4.47 1.17
CA SER A 386 5.62 3.12 0.65
C SER A 386 4.67 2.25 1.49
N PHE A 387 3.93 1.33 0.88
CA PHE A 387 3.15 0.32 1.59
C PHE A 387 3.98 -0.94 1.92
N PRO A 388 3.69 -1.62 3.05
CA PRO A 388 2.81 -1.18 4.14
C PRO A 388 3.41 0.02 4.89
N TYR A 389 2.54 0.80 5.53
CA TYR A 389 2.91 2.00 6.28
C TYR A 389 2.22 2.03 7.64
N VAL A 390 2.49 3.04 8.46
CA VAL A 390 1.76 3.27 9.73
C VAL A 390 0.30 3.70 9.50
N LYS A 391 -0.10 3.93 8.24
CA LYS A 391 -1.47 4.26 7.83
C LYS A 391 -1.93 3.33 6.70
N LYS A 392 -3.24 3.05 6.68
CA LYS A 392 -3.91 2.22 5.67
C LYS A 392 -4.14 2.95 4.34
N ARG A 393 -4.22 4.28 4.37
CA ARG A 393 -4.27 5.14 3.17
C ARG A 393 -3.09 6.09 3.11
N VAL A 394 -2.58 6.33 1.90
CA VAL A 394 -1.42 7.20 1.65
C VAL A 394 -1.73 8.12 0.48
N GLU A 395 -1.46 9.40 0.65
CA GLU A 395 -1.75 10.45 -0.33
C GLU A 395 -0.93 10.25 -1.61
N VAL A 396 -1.57 10.45 -2.75
CA VAL A 396 -0.94 10.51 -4.07
C VAL A 396 -0.29 11.87 -4.25
N VAL A 397 1.01 11.89 -4.49
CA VAL A 397 1.81 13.12 -4.65
C VAL A 397 2.34 13.32 -6.07
N GLY A 398 2.14 12.33 -6.94
CA GLY A 398 2.57 12.40 -8.32
C GLY A 398 1.77 11.48 -9.23
N GLU A 399 1.68 11.85 -10.50
CA GLU A 399 0.97 11.12 -11.53
C GLU A 399 1.77 11.19 -12.84
N LYS A 400 1.85 10.06 -13.55
CA LYS A 400 2.39 9.96 -14.91
C LYS A 400 1.41 9.20 -15.78
N GLN A 401 1.05 9.79 -16.92
CA GLN A 401 0.15 9.17 -17.89
C GLN A 401 0.91 8.77 -19.16
N ALA A 402 0.50 7.65 -19.73
CA ALA A 402 0.93 7.19 -21.05
C ALA A 402 -0.29 6.77 -21.86
N GLU A 403 -0.39 7.24 -23.10
CA GLU A 403 -1.47 6.89 -24.02
C GLU A 403 -1.01 5.82 -25.00
N LEU A 404 -1.73 4.71 -25.05
CA LEU A 404 -1.52 3.61 -25.98
C LEU A 404 -2.52 3.73 -27.11
N LYS A 405 -2.00 3.73 -28.33
CA LYS A 405 -2.79 3.67 -29.56
C LYS A 405 -3.36 2.26 -29.76
N PRO A 406 -4.35 2.06 -30.65
CA PRO A 406 -5.02 0.78 -30.81
C PRO A 406 -4.08 -0.41 -31.09
N VAL A 407 -3.06 -0.22 -31.94
CA VAL A 407 -2.04 -1.27 -32.18
C VAL A 407 -1.18 -1.56 -30.94
N ASP A 408 -0.88 -0.56 -30.12
CA ASP A 408 -0.13 -0.74 -28.87
C ASP A 408 -0.98 -1.46 -27.82
N VAL A 409 -2.30 -1.20 -27.79
CA VAL A 409 -3.26 -1.93 -26.95
C VAL A 409 -3.29 -3.41 -27.33
N ALA A 410 -3.37 -3.71 -28.63
CA ALA A 410 -3.33 -5.08 -29.12
C ALA A 410 -2.03 -5.80 -28.71
N ILE A 411 -0.87 -5.15 -28.86
CA ILE A 411 0.43 -5.70 -28.43
C ILE A 411 0.45 -5.96 -26.92
N ASP A 412 0.03 -4.99 -26.12
CA ASP A 412 0.06 -5.06 -24.65
C ASP A 412 -0.87 -6.17 -24.12
N GLU A 413 -2.10 -6.26 -24.63
CA GLU A 413 -3.05 -7.31 -24.23
C GLU A 413 -2.60 -8.71 -24.67
N MET A 414 -2.08 -8.84 -25.89
CA MET A 414 -1.59 -10.13 -26.38
C MET A 414 -0.34 -10.58 -25.60
N LYS A 415 0.58 -9.67 -25.27
CA LYS A 415 1.73 -9.98 -24.40
C LYS A 415 1.27 -10.45 -23.02
N ALA A 416 0.34 -9.73 -22.40
CA ALA A 416 -0.18 -10.10 -21.08
C ALA A 416 -0.84 -11.48 -21.10
N ARG A 417 -1.65 -11.76 -22.14
CA ARG A 417 -2.34 -13.04 -22.32
C ARG A 417 -1.36 -14.20 -22.53
N THR A 418 -0.35 -14.01 -23.38
CA THR A 418 0.71 -15.00 -23.59
C THR A 418 1.48 -15.26 -22.29
N ALA A 419 1.90 -14.21 -21.58
CA ALA A 419 2.65 -14.35 -20.33
C ALA A 419 1.84 -15.09 -19.25
N GLU A 420 0.55 -14.80 -19.12
CA GLU A 420 -0.35 -15.49 -18.19
C GLU A 420 -0.46 -16.98 -18.52
N LEU A 421 -0.66 -17.33 -19.79
CA LEU A 421 -0.78 -18.73 -20.22
C LEU A 421 0.55 -19.49 -20.05
N THR A 422 1.68 -18.88 -20.44
CA THR A 422 3.02 -19.46 -20.24
C THR A 422 3.29 -19.70 -18.75
N LYS A 423 2.89 -18.76 -17.87
CA LYS A 423 3.06 -18.93 -16.41
C LYS A 423 2.28 -20.14 -15.90
N LEU A 424 1.03 -20.33 -16.33
CA LEU A 424 0.21 -21.49 -15.93
C LEU A 424 0.84 -22.80 -16.41
N CYS A 425 1.39 -22.82 -17.63
CA CYS A 425 2.06 -23.99 -18.20
C CYS A 425 3.40 -24.33 -17.51
N SER A 426 4.05 -23.35 -16.88
CA SER A 426 5.36 -23.52 -16.23
C SER A 426 5.26 -23.89 -14.75
N SER A 427 4.04 -24.03 -14.21
CA SER A 427 3.82 -24.37 -12.80
C SER A 427 4.17 -25.84 -12.52
N LEU A 428 4.78 -26.11 -11.37
CA LEU A 428 5.08 -27.48 -10.89
C LEU A 428 3.80 -28.29 -10.69
N GLU A 429 2.76 -27.66 -10.15
CA GLU A 429 1.41 -28.20 -10.06
C GLU A 429 0.48 -27.33 -10.91
N VAL A 430 -0.08 -27.91 -11.97
CA VAL A 430 -0.94 -27.18 -12.90
C VAL A 430 -2.37 -27.15 -12.35
N ASP A 431 -2.88 -25.94 -12.09
CA ASP A 431 -4.31 -25.74 -11.82
C ASP A 431 -5.08 -25.92 -13.13
N MET A 432 -5.62 -27.13 -13.30
CA MET A 432 -6.35 -27.55 -14.49
C MET A 432 -7.54 -26.63 -14.81
N ILE A 433 -8.27 -26.15 -13.79
CA ILE A 433 -9.44 -25.30 -13.99
C ILE A 433 -9.00 -23.93 -14.51
N GLN A 434 -7.96 -23.34 -13.91
CA GLN A 434 -7.42 -22.07 -14.40
C GLN A 434 -6.81 -22.19 -15.80
N LEU A 435 -6.07 -23.28 -16.06
CA LEU A 435 -5.50 -23.54 -17.38
C LEU A 435 -6.61 -23.63 -18.44
N GLN A 436 -7.64 -24.45 -18.20
CA GLN A 436 -8.76 -24.63 -19.13
C GLN A 436 -9.52 -23.32 -19.37
N LEU A 437 -9.83 -22.58 -18.29
CA LEU A 437 -10.52 -21.28 -18.39
C LEU A 437 -9.74 -20.30 -19.26
N LYS A 438 -8.42 -20.18 -19.05
CA LYS A 438 -7.57 -19.25 -19.81
C LYS A 438 -7.35 -19.73 -21.23
N LEU A 439 -7.10 -21.01 -21.44
CA LEU A 439 -6.92 -21.62 -22.77
C LEU A 439 -8.18 -21.46 -23.62
N GLN A 440 -9.36 -21.76 -23.08
CA GLN A 440 -10.64 -21.56 -23.77
C GLN A 440 -10.84 -20.09 -24.14
N GLY A 441 -10.53 -19.15 -23.26
CA GLY A 441 -10.58 -17.71 -23.55
C GLY A 441 -9.55 -17.23 -24.59
N CYS A 442 -8.58 -18.08 -24.95
CA CYS A 442 -7.60 -17.83 -26.01
C CYS A 442 -8.07 -18.39 -27.37
N VAL A 443 -8.54 -19.64 -27.40
CA VAL A 443 -8.79 -20.36 -28.67
C VAL A 443 -10.27 -20.52 -29.03
N SER A 444 -11.18 -20.37 -28.07
CA SER A 444 -12.63 -20.61 -28.22
C SER A 444 -13.46 -19.46 -27.66
N VAL A 445 -13.21 -18.25 -28.15
CA VAL A 445 -13.85 -17.03 -27.67
C VAL A 445 -15.30 -16.96 -28.17
N GLN A 446 -16.26 -16.82 -27.24
CA GLN A 446 -17.69 -16.77 -27.57
C GLN A 446 -18.33 -15.39 -27.37
N VAL A 447 -17.79 -14.57 -26.45
CA VAL A 447 -18.41 -13.31 -26.02
C VAL A 447 -17.65 -12.06 -26.50
N ASN A 448 -16.32 -12.10 -26.45
CA ASN A 448 -15.45 -11.00 -26.87
C ASN A 448 -14.97 -11.20 -28.32
N ALA A 449 -14.44 -10.14 -28.95
CA ALA A 449 -13.93 -10.22 -30.33
C ALA A 449 -12.75 -11.21 -30.52
N GLY A 450 -12.04 -11.53 -29.43
CA GLY A 450 -10.96 -12.52 -29.39
C GLY A 450 -9.64 -12.06 -30.01
N PRO A 451 -8.56 -12.84 -29.86
CA PRO A 451 -7.23 -12.51 -30.39
C PRO A 451 -7.23 -12.23 -31.89
N MET A 452 -8.00 -13.00 -32.67
CA MET A 452 -8.02 -12.87 -34.13
C MET A 452 -8.58 -11.53 -34.61
N ALA A 453 -9.38 -10.82 -33.80
CA ALA A 453 -9.80 -9.47 -34.13
C ALA A 453 -8.59 -8.51 -34.24
N TYR A 454 -7.57 -8.67 -33.39
CA TYR A 454 -6.34 -7.88 -33.48
C TYR A 454 -5.52 -8.25 -34.72
N ALA A 455 -5.43 -9.53 -35.07
CA ALA A 455 -4.73 -9.97 -36.28
C ALA A 455 -5.38 -9.38 -37.54
N ARG A 456 -6.72 -9.49 -37.68
CA ARG A 456 -7.46 -8.92 -38.82
C ARG A 456 -7.36 -7.40 -38.91
N ALA A 457 -7.33 -6.72 -37.77
CA ALA A 457 -7.26 -5.27 -37.71
C ALA A 457 -5.88 -4.72 -38.10
N PHE A 458 -4.80 -5.37 -37.63
CA PHE A 458 -3.47 -4.77 -37.61
C PHE A 458 -2.38 -5.54 -38.37
N LEU A 459 -2.61 -6.79 -38.76
CA LEU A 459 -1.60 -7.63 -39.42
C LEU A 459 -1.84 -7.88 -40.92
N ASP A 460 -3.03 -7.55 -41.44
CA ASP A 460 -3.33 -7.61 -42.88
C ASP A 460 -2.39 -6.66 -43.66
N ASP A 461 -1.72 -7.20 -44.68
CA ASP A 461 -0.75 -6.48 -45.50
C ASP A 461 -1.35 -5.24 -46.17
N ASN A 462 -2.66 -5.24 -46.46
CA ASN A 462 -3.37 -4.08 -47.01
C ASN A 462 -3.42 -2.86 -46.06
N LYS A 463 -3.26 -3.09 -44.74
CA LYS A 463 -3.33 -2.07 -43.69
C LYS A 463 -1.97 -1.80 -43.02
N THR A 464 -0.95 -2.60 -43.32
CA THR A 464 0.37 -2.59 -42.66
C THR A 464 1.13 -1.26 -42.79
N ASN A 465 0.90 -0.51 -43.87
CA ASN A 465 1.53 0.79 -44.10
C ASN A 465 1.05 1.92 -43.15
N GLN A 466 -0.10 1.77 -42.49
CA GLN A 466 -0.67 2.82 -41.63
C GLN A 466 -0.10 2.84 -40.19
N PHE A 467 0.38 1.71 -39.68
CA PHE A 467 0.72 1.54 -38.25
C PHE A 467 2.23 1.51 -37.94
N GLY A 468 3.06 1.56 -38.98
CA GLY A 468 4.52 1.52 -38.87
C GLY A 468 5.07 0.09 -38.78
N SER A 469 6.02 -0.23 -39.65
CA SER A 469 6.57 -1.59 -39.83
C SER A 469 7.10 -2.23 -38.54
N LYS A 470 7.67 -1.44 -37.63
CA LYS A 470 8.19 -1.93 -36.35
C LYS A 470 7.11 -2.51 -35.44
N LYS A 471 5.95 -1.84 -35.34
CA LYS A 471 4.84 -2.25 -34.45
C LYS A 471 4.10 -3.47 -34.99
N VAL A 472 3.89 -3.51 -36.31
CA VAL A 472 3.33 -4.69 -36.99
C VAL A 472 4.26 -5.90 -36.78
N LYS A 473 5.57 -5.74 -36.97
CA LYS A 473 6.54 -6.81 -36.71
C LYS A 473 6.50 -7.29 -35.25
N GLU A 474 6.48 -6.37 -34.29
CA GLU A 474 6.35 -6.69 -32.88
C GLU A 474 5.06 -7.49 -32.59
N LEU A 475 3.93 -7.07 -33.14
CA LEU A 475 2.67 -7.79 -32.98
C LEU A 475 2.71 -9.19 -33.61
N ARG A 476 3.31 -9.35 -34.80
CA ARG A 476 3.54 -10.67 -35.42
C ARG A 476 4.35 -11.59 -34.49
N ASP A 477 5.45 -11.08 -33.93
CA ASP A 477 6.30 -11.82 -33.00
C ASP A 477 5.53 -12.26 -31.73
N VAL A 478 4.66 -11.38 -31.20
CA VAL A 478 3.80 -11.70 -30.05
C VAL A 478 2.77 -12.79 -30.40
N PHE A 479 2.18 -12.74 -31.59
CA PHE A 479 1.25 -13.79 -32.05
C PHE A 479 1.93 -15.14 -32.24
N ARG A 480 3.19 -15.19 -32.72
CA ARG A 480 3.93 -16.46 -32.80
C ARG A 480 4.11 -17.08 -31.41
N ARG A 481 4.57 -16.30 -30.43
CA ARG A 481 4.69 -16.75 -29.03
C ARG A 481 3.34 -17.13 -28.40
N PHE A 482 2.28 -16.43 -28.76
CA PHE A 482 0.93 -16.75 -28.31
C PHE A 482 0.47 -18.13 -28.82
N VAL A 483 0.70 -18.42 -30.10
CA VAL A 483 0.39 -19.75 -30.68
C VAL A 483 1.22 -20.85 -30.01
N GLU A 484 2.51 -20.61 -29.78
CA GLU A 484 3.38 -21.54 -29.04
C GLU A 484 2.83 -21.81 -27.64
N ALA A 485 2.46 -20.78 -26.88
CA ALA A 485 1.90 -20.91 -25.54
C ALA A 485 0.56 -21.68 -25.55
N CYS A 486 -0.32 -21.41 -26.51
CA CYS A 486 -1.57 -22.15 -26.68
C CYS A 486 -1.34 -23.62 -27.01
N SER A 487 -0.35 -23.92 -27.86
CA SER A 487 0.03 -25.30 -28.20
C SER A 487 0.51 -26.07 -26.96
N ILE A 488 1.42 -25.48 -26.18
CA ILE A 488 1.92 -26.08 -24.93
C ILE A 488 0.77 -26.28 -23.93
N ALA A 489 -0.11 -25.30 -23.80
CA ALA A 489 -1.27 -25.40 -22.91
C ALA A 489 -2.23 -26.52 -23.32
N LEU A 490 -2.45 -26.74 -24.63
CA LEU A 490 -3.23 -27.85 -25.14
C LEU A 490 -2.56 -29.19 -24.80
N ASP A 491 -1.27 -29.34 -25.06
CA ASP A 491 -0.52 -30.57 -24.76
C ASP A 491 -0.58 -30.93 -23.27
N ILE A 492 -0.47 -29.93 -22.39
CA ILE A 492 -0.62 -30.11 -20.94
C ILE A 492 -2.07 -30.50 -20.60
N ASN A 493 -3.05 -29.81 -21.16
CA ASN A 493 -4.46 -30.11 -20.91
C ASN A 493 -4.84 -31.53 -21.36
N GLU A 494 -4.34 -32.01 -22.51
CA GLU A 494 -4.56 -33.37 -23.01
C GLU A 494 -4.08 -34.45 -22.02
N ARG A 495 -3.01 -34.16 -21.26
CA ARG A 495 -2.47 -35.07 -20.23
C ARG A 495 -3.26 -35.04 -18.92
N LEU A 496 -4.00 -33.95 -18.65
CA LEU A 496 -4.71 -33.72 -17.39
C LEU A 496 -6.20 -34.09 -17.45
N ILE A 497 -6.79 -34.11 -18.65
CA ILE A 497 -8.22 -34.38 -18.83
C ILE A 497 -8.61 -35.80 -18.41
N LYS A 498 -9.88 -35.94 -18.02
CA LYS A 498 -10.55 -37.23 -17.81
C LYS A 498 -11.40 -37.59 -19.02
N GLU A 499 -11.91 -38.84 -19.07
CA GLU A 499 -12.71 -39.35 -20.19
C GLU A 499 -13.93 -38.47 -20.53
N ASP A 500 -14.58 -37.90 -19.51
CA ASP A 500 -15.74 -37.02 -19.65
C ASP A 500 -15.40 -35.65 -20.26
N GLN A 501 -14.12 -35.29 -20.38
CA GLN A 501 -13.64 -34.03 -20.93
C GLN A 501 -12.98 -34.18 -22.32
N PHE A 502 -12.99 -35.38 -22.89
CA PHE A 502 -12.34 -35.66 -24.19
C PHE A 502 -12.95 -34.84 -25.33
N GLU A 503 -14.29 -34.81 -25.45
CA GLU A 503 -14.97 -34.03 -26.49
C GLU A 503 -14.71 -32.52 -26.35
N TYR A 504 -14.64 -32.03 -25.11
CA TYR A 504 -14.28 -30.64 -24.82
C TYR A 504 -12.87 -30.32 -25.31
N HIS A 505 -11.90 -31.19 -25.02
CA HIS A 505 -10.52 -31.03 -25.46
C HIS A 505 -10.39 -31.05 -26.99
N GLU A 506 -11.02 -32.01 -27.66
CA GLU A 506 -11.01 -32.08 -29.13
C GLU A 506 -11.63 -30.83 -29.77
N GLY A 507 -12.68 -30.28 -29.15
CA GLY A 507 -13.23 -28.98 -29.54
C GLY A 507 -12.21 -27.83 -29.45
N LEU A 508 -11.44 -27.74 -28.35
CA LEU A 508 -10.37 -26.74 -28.21
C LEU A 508 -9.28 -26.93 -29.27
N LYS A 509 -8.89 -28.19 -29.53
CA LYS A 509 -7.86 -28.56 -30.52
C LYS A 509 -8.28 -28.21 -31.94
N SER A 510 -9.55 -28.43 -32.30
CA SER A 510 -10.12 -28.02 -33.59
C SER A 510 -10.10 -26.50 -33.75
N ASN A 511 -10.61 -25.77 -32.75
CA ASN A 511 -10.64 -24.31 -32.77
C ASN A 511 -9.23 -23.70 -32.85
N PHE A 512 -8.26 -24.29 -32.14
CA PHE A 512 -6.86 -23.87 -32.24
C PHE A 512 -6.28 -24.08 -33.65
N LYS A 513 -6.55 -25.22 -34.30
CA LYS A 513 -6.11 -25.47 -35.69
C LYS A 513 -6.69 -24.45 -36.66
N GLU A 514 -7.97 -24.11 -36.51
CA GLU A 514 -8.63 -23.08 -37.33
C GLU A 514 -8.00 -21.70 -37.09
N MET A 515 -7.75 -21.33 -35.83
CA MET A 515 -7.09 -20.08 -35.47
C MET A 515 -5.68 -19.97 -36.08
N VAL A 516 -4.88 -21.04 -36.03
CA VAL A 516 -3.53 -21.07 -36.59
C VAL A 516 -3.57 -20.96 -38.12
N LYS A 517 -4.52 -21.63 -38.76
CA LYS A 517 -4.74 -21.54 -40.22
C LYS A 517 -5.08 -20.11 -40.62
N GLU A 518 -6.07 -19.52 -39.98
CA GLU A 518 -6.49 -18.15 -40.25
C GLU A 518 -5.35 -17.15 -40.00
N LEU A 519 -4.60 -17.29 -38.92
CA LEU A 519 -3.45 -16.43 -38.64
C LEU A 519 -2.40 -16.55 -39.74
N SER A 520 -2.09 -17.77 -40.19
CA SER A 520 -1.12 -18.02 -41.27
C SER A 520 -1.55 -17.36 -42.58
N ASP A 521 -2.86 -17.39 -42.88
CA ASP A 521 -3.44 -16.73 -44.04
C ASP A 521 -3.32 -15.20 -43.95
N ILE A 522 -3.51 -14.61 -42.76
CA ILE A 522 -3.40 -13.15 -42.53
C ILE A 522 -1.96 -12.66 -42.62
N ILE A 523 -0.99 -13.39 -42.05
CA ILE A 523 0.41 -12.94 -42.00
C ILE A 523 1.23 -13.41 -43.20
N HIS A 524 0.65 -14.22 -44.09
CA HIS A 524 1.29 -14.84 -45.25
C HIS A 524 2.58 -15.61 -44.93
N GLU A 525 2.63 -16.22 -43.75
CA GLU A 525 3.75 -17.03 -43.27
C GLU A 525 3.21 -18.30 -42.63
N GLN A 526 3.91 -19.43 -42.81
CA GLN A 526 3.55 -20.66 -42.12
C GLN A 526 3.92 -20.54 -40.64
N VAL A 527 2.92 -20.49 -39.76
CA VAL A 527 3.13 -20.51 -38.31
C VAL A 527 3.48 -21.94 -37.91
N ASN A 528 4.78 -22.22 -37.79
CA ASN A 528 5.26 -23.54 -37.37
C ASN A 528 4.91 -23.80 -35.91
N LEU A 529 4.20 -24.90 -35.65
CA LEU A 529 3.97 -25.39 -34.30
C LEU A 529 5.29 -25.96 -33.75
N PRO A 530 5.64 -25.70 -32.47
CA PRO A 530 6.77 -26.38 -31.86
C PRO A 530 6.51 -27.90 -31.89
N ALA A 531 7.54 -28.68 -32.26
CA ALA A 531 7.46 -30.13 -32.20
C ALA A 531 7.12 -30.54 -30.75
N CYS A 532 6.13 -31.43 -30.57
CA CYS A 532 5.72 -31.94 -29.26
C CYS A 532 6.96 -32.22 -28.39
N LEU A 533 7.02 -31.62 -27.20
CA LEU A 533 8.06 -31.95 -26.24
C LEU A 533 7.97 -33.46 -25.95
N PRO A 534 9.06 -34.23 -26.12
CA PRO A 534 9.05 -35.64 -25.80
C PRO A 534 8.66 -35.80 -24.33
N ALA A 535 7.81 -36.79 -24.05
CA ALA A 535 7.42 -37.15 -22.70
C ALA A 535 8.69 -37.29 -21.84
N GLN A 536 8.84 -36.43 -20.82
CA GLN A 536 9.79 -36.73 -19.77
C GLN A 536 9.21 -37.90 -18.96
N PRO A 537 10.02 -38.94 -18.69
CA PRO A 537 9.56 -40.19 -18.10
C PRO A 537 9.04 -40.05 -16.66
#